data_AF-A0A661RGM4-F1
#
_entry.id   AF-A0A661RGM4-F1
#
_cell.length_a   1.000
_cell.length_b   1.000
_cell.length_c   1.000
_cell.angle_alpha   90.00
_cell.angle_beta   90.00
_cell.angle_gamma   90.00
#
_symmetry.space_group_name_H-M   'P 1'
#
loop_
_entity.id
_entity.type
_entity.pdbx_description
1 polymer ?
#
loop_
_entity_poly.entity_id
_entity_poly.type
_entity_poly.pdbx_seq_one_letter_code
_entity_poly.pdbx_strand_id
1 'polypeptide(L)'
;MTTSTLNQEGRSLQRLRMQFAYNELKEKSGGKDIKARLKGLPVALRMNGLAVVGAQLCASSEYKDRAIGEMLAEWLLKECPINLFTKKGGPSRDRPLKRLLEACISAKRTEYEAAQMEALAFLEQAKLIAEALWSED
;
A
#
# COMPACT_ATOMS: atom_id res chain seq x y z
N MET A 1 -1.08 29.81 -14.30
CA MET A 1 -2.08 28.72 -14.40
C MET A 1 -1.94 28.11 -15.78
N THR A 2 -1.13 27.07 -15.90
CA THR A 2 -0.87 26.37 -17.16
C THR A 2 -1.54 25.00 -17.08
N THR A 3 -2.50 24.81 -17.97
CA THR A 3 -3.16 23.56 -18.33
C THR A 3 -2.14 22.46 -18.55
N SER A 4 -2.03 21.52 -17.61
CA SER A 4 -1.16 20.34 -17.71
C SER A 4 -1.94 19.08 -17.33
N THR A 5 -3.11 18.90 -17.93
CA THR A 5 -4.09 17.85 -17.60
C THR A 5 -4.46 16.95 -18.78
N LEU A 6 -3.65 16.92 -19.84
CA LEU A 6 -3.98 16.18 -21.08
C LEU A 6 -2.79 15.40 -21.68
N ASN A 7 -1.92 14.82 -20.84
CA ASN A 7 -0.84 13.94 -21.32
C ASN A 7 -0.52 12.74 -20.38
N GLN A 8 -1.49 12.30 -19.57
CA GLN A 8 -1.40 11.08 -18.75
C GLN A 8 -2.21 9.90 -19.34
N GLU A 9 -2.44 9.91 -20.65
CA GLU A 9 -3.18 8.85 -21.34
C GLU A 9 -2.27 7.61 -21.53
N GLY A 10 -2.61 6.49 -20.86
CA GLY A 10 -2.20 5.15 -21.28
C GLY A 10 -1.40 4.28 -20.31
N ARG A 11 -1.12 4.71 -19.06
CA ARG A 11 -0.52 3.76 -18.08
C ARG A 11 -1.61 3.03 -17.32
N SER A 12 -1.69 1.71 -17.50
CA SER A 12 -2.60 0.87 -16.72
C SER A 12 -2.31 1.02 -15.22
N LEU A 13 -3.34 0.99 -14.38
CA LEU A 13 -3.20 1.08 -12.93
C LEU A 13 -2.26 -0.01 -12.38
N GLN A 14 -2.27 -1.19 -13.01
CA GLN A 14 -1.31 -2.25 -12.73
C GLN A 14 0.14 -1.80 -12.91
N ARG A 15 0.47 -1.10 -14.01
CA ARG A 15 1.82 -0.58 -14.26
C ARG A 15 2.25 0.41 -13.19
N LEU A 16 1.33 1.27 -12.75
CA LEU A 16 1.62 2.25 -11.69
C LEU A 16 1.91 1.56 -10.35
N ARG A 17 1.11 0.55 -9.97
CA ARG A 17 1.37 -0.27 -8.78
C ARG A 17 2.74 -0.93 -8.84
N MET A 18 3.07 -1.59 -9.97
CA MET A 18 4.35 -2.26 -10.15
C MET A 18 5.52 -1.28 -10.06
N GLN A 19 5.40 -0.12 -10.72
CA GLN A 19 6.43 0.92 -10.70
C GLN A 19 6.67 1.47 -9.29
N PHE A 20 5.59 1.78 -8.57
CA PHE A 20 5.69 2.26 -7.19
C PHE A 20 6.29 1.19 -6.27
N ALA A 21 5.75 -0.04 -6.30
CA ALA A 21 6.25 -1.14 -5.50
C ALA A 21 7.74 -1.43 -5.76
N TYR A 22 8.18 -1.45 -7.02
CA TYR A 22 9.59 -1.63 -7.38
C TYR A 22 10.48 -0.54 -6.80
N ASN A 23 10.08 0.72 -6.96
CA ASN A 23 10.86 1.85 -6.44
C ASN A 23 10.98 1.81 -4.91
N GLU A 24 9.92 1.43 -4.22
CA GLU A 24 9.93 1.29 -2.76
C GLU A 24 10.76 0.09 -2.31
N LEU A 25 10.65 -1.06 -2.99
CA LEU A 25 11.29 -2.30 -2.55
C LEU A 25 12.79 -2.34 -2.86
N LYS A 26 13.24 -1.81 -4.00
CA LYS A 26 14.65 -1.91 -4.43
C LYS A 26 15.64 -1.23 -3.47
N GLU A 27 15.20 -0.18 -2.77
CA GLU A 27 16.01 0.60 -1.83
C GLU A 27 15.92 0.07 -0.38
N LYS A 28 15.04 -0.90 -0.10
CA LYS A 28 14.82 -1.40 1.27
C LYS A 28 15.82 -2.50 1.63
N SER A 29 16.38 -2.38 2.84
CA SER A 29 17.12 -3.46 3.48
C SER A 29 16.21 -4.60 3.93
N GLY A 30 16.78 -5.77 4.27
CA GLY A 30 16.00 -6.90 4.82
C GLY A 30 15.10 -7.59 3.80
N GLY A 31 15.50 -7.65 2.53
CA GLY A 31 14.70 -8.15 1.42
C GLY A 31 14.08 -9.54 1.63
N LYS A 32 14.84 -10.48 2.21
CA LYS A 32 14.34 -11.84 2.50
C LYS A 32 13.13 -11.83 3.44
N ASP A 33 13.20 -11.05 4.53
CA ASP A 33 12.13 -10.94 5.51
C ASP A 33 10.90 -10.22 4.96
N ILE A 34 11.11 -9.14 4.19
CA ILE A 34 10.04 -8.40 3.52
C ILE A 34 9.33 -9.29 2.50
N LYS A 35 10.08 -10.02 1.66
CA LYS A 35 9.55 -11.00 0.69
C LYS A 35 8.70 -12.05 1.40
N ALA A 36 9.23 -12.69 2.44
CA ALA A 36 8.51 -13.71 3.20
C ALA A 36 7.21 -13.14 3.79
N ARG A 37 7.25 -11.91 4.32
CA ARG A 37 6.06 -11.26 4.88
C ARG A 37 5.00 -10.92 3.83
N LEU A 38 5.42 -10.40 2.67
CA LEU A 38 4.54 -10.07 1.55
C LEU A 38 3.81 -11.29 0.98
N LYS A 39 4.38 -12.50 1.05
CA LYS A 39 3.69 -13.73 0.63
C LYS A 39 2.40 -14.00 1.42
N GLY A 40 2.39 -13.71 2.73
CA GLY A 40 1.24 -13.99 3.61
C GLY A 40 0.21 -12.86 3.69
N LEU A 41 0.59 -11.62 3.34
CA LEU A 41 -0.25 -10.44 3.52
C LEU A 41 -1.53 -10.41 2.66
N PRO A 42 -1.52 -10.76 1.36
CA PRO A 42 -2.75 -10.80 0.56
C PRO A 42 -3.81 -11.73 1.12
N VAL A 43 -3.40 -12.88 1.67
CA VAL A 43 -4.31 -13.84 2.32
C VAL A 43 -4.88 -13.23 3.61
N ALA A 44 -4.01 -12.70 4.48
CA ALA A 44 -4.43 -12.05 5.71
C ALA A 44 -5.41 -10.88 5.45
N LEU A 45 -5.17 -10.11 4.39
CA LEU A 45 -6.02 -9.00 3.99
C LEU A 45 -7.41 -9.46 3.55
N ARG A 46 -7.50 -10.55 2.78
CA ARG A 46 -8.79 -11.14 2.38
C ARG A 46 -9.59 -11.66 3.57
N MET A 47 -8.91 -12.24 4.56
CA MET A 47 -9.57 -12.84 5.73
C MET A 47 -9.98 -11.82 6.78
N ASN A 48 -9.12 -10.83 7.05
CA ASN A 48 -9.28 -9.92 8.19
C ASN A 48 -9.65 -8.48 7.79
N GLY A 49 -9.51 -8.13 6.51
CA GLY A 49 -9.75 -6.79 6.01
C GLY A 49 -8.59 -5.81 6.24
N LEU A 50 -8.67 -4.68 5.54
CA LEU A 50 -7.63 -3.64 5.51
C LEU A 50 -7.37 -3.01 6.88
N ALA A 51 -8.42 -2.69 7.65
CA ALA A 51 -8.26 -2.05 8.95
C ALA A 51 -7.49 -2.93 9.94
N VAL A 52 -7.82 -4.22 10.02
CA VAL A 52 -7.19 -5.17 10.95
C VAL A 52 -5.73 -5.43 10.56
N VAL A 53 -5.46 -5.70 9.28
CA VAL A 53 -4.09 -5.90 8.80
C VAL A 53 -3.25 -4.64 8.98
N GLY A 54 -3.80 -3.46 8.69
CA GLY A 54 -3.13 -2.19 8.95
C GLY A 54 -2.79 -2.00 10.43
N ALA A 55 -3.69 -2.37 11.34
CA ALA A 55 -3.48 -2.25 12.78
C ALA A 55 -2.38 -3.20 13.26
N GLN A 56 -2.35 -4.44 12.74
CA GLN A 56 -1.28 -5.40 13.01
C GLN A 56 0.08 -4.88 12.54
N LEU A 57 0.16 -4.34 11.32
CA LEU A 57 1.39 -3.72 10.80
C LEU A 57 1.82 -2.50 11.63
N CYS A 58 0.86 -1.74 12.16
CA CYS A 58 1.13 -0.56 12.99
C CYS A 58 1.61 -0.92 14.40
N ALA A 59 1.10 -2.02 14.97
CA ALA A 59 1.45 -2.49 16.31
C ALA A 59 2.80 -3.23 16.34
N SER A 60 3.25 -3.75 15.20
CA SER A 60 4.50 -4.48 15.10
C SER A 60 5.72 -3.57 15.30
N SER A 61 6.68 -4.04 16.10
CA SER A 61 7.99 -3.38 16.26
C SER A 61 8.96 -3.78 15.14
N GLU A 62 8.63 -4.82 14.38
CA GLU A 62 9.51 -5.36 13.34
C GLU A 62 9.65 -4.38 12.17
N TYR A 63 10.87 -4.27 11.65
CA TYR A 63 11.17 -3.38 10.55
C TYR A 63 10.37 -3.72 9.28
N LYS A 64 10.25 -5.01 8.93
CA LYS A 64 9.55 -5.47 7.73
C LYS A 64 8.07 -5.05 7.70
N ASP A 65 7.39 -5.16 8.84
CA ASP A 65 5.97 -4.79 8.95
C ASP A 65 5.78 -3.27 8.83
N ARG A 66 6.64 -2.49 9.50
CA ARG A 66 6.63 -1.03 9.37
C ARG A 66 6.88 -0.59 7.93
N ALA A 67 7.90 -1.16 7.28
CA ALA A 67 8.27 -0.80 5.93
C ALA A 67 7.16 -1.13 4.91
N ILE A 68 6.49 -2.28 5.06
CA ILE A 68 5.36 -2.65 4.21
C ILE A 68 4.13 -1.79 4.50
N GLY A 69 3.85 -1.52 5.78
CA GLY A 69 2.72 -0.69 6.19
C GLY A 69 2.84 0.75 5.70
N GLU A 70 4.03 1.36 5.78
CA GLU A 70 4.30 2.69 5.24
C GLU A 70 4.14 2.73 3.73
N MET A 71 4.69 1.75 3.01
CA MET A 71 4.53 1.63 1.56
C MET A 71 3.05 1.50 1.15
N LEU A 72 2.28 0.68 1.86
CA LEU A 72 0.84 0.51 1.62
C LEU A 72 0.07 1.81 1.89
N ALA A 73 0.38 2.50 2.99
CA ALA A 73 -0.27 3.75 3.35
C ALA A 73 0.03 4.87 2.35
N GLU A 74 1.29 4.99 1.91
CA GLU A 74 1.69 5.98 0.92
C GLU A 74 0.98 5.74 -0.42
N TRP A 75 0.89 4.47 -0.85
CA TRP A 75 0.13 4.10 -2.05
C TRP A 75 -1.34 4.52 -1.93
N LEU A 76 -2.04 4.05 -0.90
CA LEU A 76 -3.49 4.24 -0.80
C LEU A 76 -3.90 5.69 -0.52
N LEU A 77 -3.08 6.46 0.21
CA LEU A 77 -3.41 7.82 0.60
C LEU A 77 -2.94 8.86 -0.41
N LYS A 78 -1.87 8.62 -1.16
CA LYS A 78 -1.20 9.67 -1.92
C LYS A 78 -0.87 9.30 -3.35
N GLU A 79 -0.26 8.14 -3.58
CA GLU A 79 0.32 7.80 -4.89
C GLU A 79 -0.67 7.10 -5.83
N CYS A 80 -1.72 6.47 -5.29
CA CYS A 80 -2.80 5.90 -6.10
C CYS A 80 -3.54 7.03 -6.84
N PRO A 81 -3.65 6.98 -8.17
CA PRO A 81 -4.32 8.03 -8.96
C PRO A 81 -5.83 8.05 -8.76
N ILE A 82 -6.40 6.96 -8.22
CA ILE A 82 -7.81 6.90 -7.85
C ILE A 82 -7.95 7.39 -6.42
N ASN A 83 -8.86 8.33 -6.20
CA ASN A 83 -9.14 8.80 -4.85
C ASN A 83 -9.96 7.77 -4.07
N LEU A 84 -9.27 6.98 -3.24
CA LEU A 84 -9.89 5.89 -2.47
C LEU A 84 -10.63 6.39 -1.22
N PHE A 85 -10.19 7.53 -0.67
CA PHE A 85 -10.76 8.12 0.54
C PHE A 85 -11.09 9.58 0.30
N THR A 86 -12.36 9.99 0.48
CA THR A 86 -12.72 11.41 0.47
C THR A 86 -12.05 12.18 1.61
N LYS A 87 -11.83 11.51 2.76
CA LYS A 87 -11.11 12.06 3.93
C LYS A 87 -9.83 11.25 4.18
N LYS A 88 -8.68 11.76 3.75
CA LYS A 88 -7.37 11.08 3.82
C LYS A 88 -6.69 11.11 5.21
N GLY A 89 -7.49 11.09 6.28
CA GLY A 89 -7.03 11.38 7.65
C GLY A 89 -6.69 12.87 7.85
N GLY A 90 -6.63 13.33 9.11
CA GLY A 90 -6.32 14.73 9.43
C GLY A 90 -4.89 15.15 9.05
N PRO A 91 -4.56 16.45 9.12
CA PRO A 91 -3.18 16.94 9.02
C PRO A 91 -2.44 16.56 10.30
N SER A 92 -2.10 15.29 10.44
CA SER A 92 -1.37 14.81 11.60
C SER A 92 0.11 14.71 11.27
N ARG A 93 0.96 15.12 12.24
CA ARG A 93 2.38 14.78 12.31
C ARG A 93 2.61 13.26 12.46
N ASP A 94 1.54 12.47 12.50
CA ASP A 94 1.56 11.02 12.64
C ASP A 94 2.07 10.29 11.38
N ARG A 95 2.65 9.11 11.62
CA ARG A 95 3.17 8.21 10.58
C ARG A 95 2.07 7.86 9.56
N PRO A 96 2.40 7.71 8.26
CA PRO A 96 1.43 7.41 7.19
C PRO A 96 0.46 6.27 7.52
N LEU A 97 0.96 5.20 8.16
CA LEU A 97 0.17 4.04 8.53
C LEU A 97 -0.95 4.34 9.55
N LYS A 98 -0.72 5.26 10.50
CA LYS A 98 -1.77 5.67 11.44
C LYS A 98 -2.87 6.46 10.73
N ARG A 99 -2.49 7.33 9.79
CA ARG A 99 -3.46 8.08 8.95
C ARG A 99 -4.30 7.14 8.08
N LEU A 100 -3.71 6.05 7.59
CA LEU A 100 -4.45 5.02 6.85
C LEU A 100 -5.54 4.39 7.74
N LEU A 101 -5.21 4.08 9.00
CA LEU A 101 -6.20 3.52 9.94
C LEU A 101 -7.33 4.50 10.24
N GLU A 102 -7.02 5.77 10.47
CA GLU A 102 -8.04 6.81 10.66
C GLU A 102 -8.94 6.97 9.42
N ALA A 103 -8.36 6.91 8.22
CA ALA A 103 -9.10 6.94 6.97
C ALA A 103 -10.02 5.72 6.84
N CYS A 104 -9.55 4.51 7.16
CA CYS A 104 -10.36 3.29 7.16
C CYS A 104 -11.54 3.37 8.14
N ILE A 105 -11.33 3.91 9.35
CA ILE A 105 -12.39 4.04 10.37
C ILE A 105 -13.45 5.07 9.94
N SER A 106 -13.03 6.14 9.27
CA SER A 106 -13.91 7.25 8.87
C SER A 106 -14.56 7.07 7.49
N ALA A 107 -14.13 6.05 6.74
CA ALA A 107 -14.57 5.80 5.37
C ALA A 107 -16.01 5.33 5.30
N LYS A 108 -16.71 5.74 4.24
CA LYS A 108 -17.96 5.07 3.85
C LYS A 108 -17.65 3.64 3.42
N ARG A 109 -18.64 2.76 3.52
CA ARG A 109 -18.50 1.35 3.12
C ARG A 109 -17.91 1.18 1.71
N THR A 110 -18.40 1.93 0.73
CA THR A 110 -17.93 1.84 -0.67
C THR A 110 -16.47 2.28 -0.83
N GLU A 111 -16.04 3.30 -0.10
CA GLU A 111 -14.65 3.77 -0.09
C GLU A 111 -13.73 2.72 0.55
N TYR A 112 -14.17 2.15 1.68
CA TYR A 112 -13.44 1.08 2.35
C TYR A 112 -13.28 -0.16 1.47
N GLU A 113 -14.36 -0.60 0.80
CA GLU A 113 -14.33 -1.74 -0.12
C GLU A 113 -13.40 -1.46 -1.32
N ALA A 114 -13.45 -0.27 -1.90
CA ALA A 114 -12.53 0.14 -2.97
C ALA A 114 -11.07 0.15 -2.50
N ALA A 115 -10.80 0.72 -1.32
CA ALA A 115 -9.47 0.75 -0.74
C ALA A 115 -8.94 -0.65 -0.42
N GLN A 116 -9.80 -1.57 0.06
CA GLN A 116 -9.43 -2.95 0.34
C GLN A 116 -9.10 -3.73 -0.94
N MET A 117 -9.89 -3.55 -2.01
CA MET A 117 -9.59 -4.15 -3.32
C MET A 117 -8.28 -3.62 -3.89
N GLU A 118 -8.05 -2.31 -3.78
CA GLU A 118 -6.82 -1.67 -4.24
C GLU A 118 -5.60 -2.14 -3.43
N ALA A 119 -5.72 -2.22 -2.10
CA ALA A 119 -4.69 -2.73 -1.22
C ALA A 119 -4.31 -4.17 -1.58
N LEU A 120 -5.30 -5.02 -1.87
CA LEU A 120 -5.07 -6.40 -2.29
C LEU A 120 -4.32 -6.46 -3.62
N ALA A 121 -4.78 -5.71 -4.62
CA ALA A 121 -4.13 -5.65 -5.92
C ALA A 121 -2.68 -5.13 -5.81
N PHE A 122 -2.46 -4.12 -4.96
CA PHE A 122 -1.13 -3.58 -4.69
C PHE A 122 -0.21 -4.60 -4.03
N LEU A 123 -0.66 -5.27 -2.95
CA LEU A 123 0.16 -6.26 -2.23
C LEU A 123 0.49 -7.48 -3.10
N GLU A 124 -0.40 -7.92 -3.98
CA GLU A 124 -0.10 -8.99 -4.94
C GLU A 124 1.01 -8.57 -5.92
N GLN A 125 0.99 -7.34 -6.43
CA GLN A 125 2.08 -6.84 -7.28
C GLN A 125 3.39 -6.69 -6.48
N ALA A 126 3.33 -6.13 -5.27
CA ALA A 126 4.50 -5.98 -4.41
C ALA A 126 5.14 -7.34 -4.07
N LYS A 127 4.33 -8.38 -3.84
CA LYS A 127 4.80 -9.76 -3.64
C LYS A 127 5.60 -10.26 -4.85
N LEU A 128 5.06 -10.14 -6.06
CA LEU A 128 5.72 -10.58 -7.29
C LEU A 128 7.04 -9.81 -7.53
N ILE A 129 7.04 -8.51 -7.27
CA ILE A 129 8.23 -7.68 -7.39
C ILE A 129 9.29 -8.08 -6.35
N ALA A 130 8.91 -8.32 -5.09
CA ALA A 130 9.83 -8.79 -4.06
C ALA A 130 10.42 -10.17 -4.40
N GLU A 131 9.63 -11.06 -5.00
CA GLU A 131 10.10 -12.35 -5.48
C GLU A 131 11.12 -12.20 -6.61
N ALA A 132 10.89 -11.29 -7.55
CA ALA A 132 11.83 -11.01 -8.63
C ALA A 132 13.14 -10.36 -8.13
N LEU A 133 13.05 -9.38 -7.23
CA LEU A 133 14.20 -8.66 -6.68
C LEU A 133 15.10 -9.53 -5.80
N TRP A 134 14.50 -10.41 -5.00
CA TRP A 134 15.22 -11.25 -4.03
C TRP A 134 14.92 -12.72 -4.28
N SER A 135 15.24 -13.13 -5.51
CA SER A 135 15.24 -14.54 -5.90
C SER A 135 16.10 -15.34 -4.91
N GLU A 136 15.62 -16.51 -4.52
CA GLU A 136 16.40 -17.42 -3.67
C GLU A 136 17.47 -18.07 -4.55
N ASP A 137 18.74 -17.75 -4.28
CA ASP A 137 19.84 -18.69 -4.48
C ASP A 137 19.81 -19.74 -3.35
#